data_AF-A0A091E6D3-F1
#
_entry.id   AF-A0A091E6D3-F1
#
_cell.length_a   1.000
_cell.length_b   1.000
_cell.length_c   1.000
_cell.angle_alpha   90.00
_cell.angle_beta   90.00
_cell.angle_gamma   90.00
#
_symmetry.space_group_name_H-M   'P 1'
#
loop_
_entity.id
_entity.type
_entity.pdbx_description
1 polymer ?
#
loop_
_entity_poly.entity_id
_entity_poly.type
_entity_poly.pdbx_seq_one_letter_code
_entity_poly.pdbx_strand_id
1 'polypeptide(L)'
;MIEVLIIDSQKLLRHLNILLEQEARCQPKVCGLRLIESARDHGLRMAARLRDFEVEDRLSLIQLFGFDTETFPLAVNLLDRFLSKTKVQPKHLGCVGLSCFHLAVKSTEEERHIPLATVIRIIQHRFTISDLRRMEKIVL
;
A
#
# COMPACT_ATOMS: atom_id res chain seq x y z
N MET A 1 -30.60 -10.34 -27.30
CA MET A 1 -30.13 -10.97 -26.05
C MET A 1 -28.75 -11.62 -26.23
N ILE A 2 -28.55 -12.50 -27.22
CA ILE A 2 -27.24 -13.16 -27.48
C ILE A 2 -26.15 -12.15 -27.89
N GLU A 3 -26.45 -11.19 -28.78
CA GLU A 3 -25.47 -10.19 -29.22
C GLU A 3 -24.98 -9.27 -28.09
N VAL A 4 -25.86 -8.89 -27.16
CA VAL A 4 -25.50 -8.07 -25.98
C VAL A 4 -24.49 -8.83 -25.09
N LEU A 5 -24.73 -10.12 -24.85
CA LEU A 5 -23.82 -10.98 -24.08
C LEU A 5 -22.44 -11.12 -24.77
N ILE A 6 -22.42 -11.21 -26.10
CA ILE A 6 -21.18 -11.26 -26.88
C ILE A 6 -20.41 -9.93 -26.75
N ILE A 7 -21.08 -8.79 -26.81
CA ILE A 7 -20.44 -7.47 -26.67
C ILE A 7 -19.86 -7.30 -25.25
N ASP A 8 -20.60 -7.68 -24.21
CA ASP A 8 -20.16 -7.57 -22.82
C ASP A 8 -18.94 -8.47 -22.54
N SER A 9 -18.95 -9.71 -23.04
CA SER A 9 -17.81 -10.63 -22.92
C SER A 9 -16.56 -10.09 -23.63
N GLN A 10 -16.69 -9.47 -24.81
CA GLN A 10 -15.58 -8.84 -25.51
C GLN A 10 -15.04 -7.63 -24.75
N LYS A 11 -15.92 -6.80 -24.17
CA LYS A 11 -15.52 -5.66 -23.34
C LYS A 11 -14.76 -6.11 -22.11
N LEU A 12 -15.25 -7.14 -21.42
CA LEU A 12 -14.59 -7.74 -20.27
C LEU A 12 -13.20 -8.29 -20.64
N LEU A 13 -13.10 -9.06 -21.73
CA LEU A 13 -11.83 -9.62 -22.22
C LEU A 13 -10.79 -8.51 -22.47
N ARG A 14 -11.19 -7.42 -23.12
CA ARG A 14 -10.31 -6.26 -23.35
C ARG A 14 -9.86 -5.64 -22.03
N HIS A 15 -10.77 -5.47 -21.08
CA HIS A 15 -10.44 -4.91 -19.77
C HIS A 15 -9.47 -5.79 -18.98
N LEU A 16 -9.68 -7.10 -18.99
CA LEU A 16 -8.80 -8.07 -18.35
C LEU A 16 -7.39 -8.03 -18.93
N ASN A 17 -7.26 -7.96 -20.26
CA ASN A 17 -5.95 -7.87 -20.91
C ASN A 17 -5.21 -6.58 -20.50
N ILE A 18 -5.91 -5.44 -20.43
CA ILE A 18 -5.32 -4.17 -19.98
C ILE A 18 -4.83 -4.29 -18.53
N LEU A 19 -5.64 -4.86 -17.64
CA LEU A 19 -5.27 -5.03 -16.22
C LEU A 19 -4.09 -6.01 -16.06
N LEU A 20 -4.05 -7.09 -16.84
CA LEU A 20 -2.96 -8.05 -16.83
C LEU A 20 -1.63 -7.43 -17.26
N GLU A 21 -1.65 -6.59 -18.30
CA GLU A 21 -0.46 -5.84 -18.73
C GLU A 21 0.01 -4.83 -17.67
N GLN A 22 -0.92 -4.20 -16.96
CA GLN A 22 -0.61 -3.28 -15.86
C GLN A 22 -0.05 -4.00 -14.64
N GLU A 23 -0.55 -5.18 -14.32
CA GLU A 23 -0.11 -5.99 -13.17
C GLU A 23 1.41 -6.20 -13.21
N ALA A 24 1.96 -6.56 -14.37
CA ALA A 24 3.40 -6.79 -14.54
C ALA A 24 4.26 -5.57 -14.15
N ARG A 25 3.74 -4.35 -14.30
CA ARG A 25 4.42 -3.10 -13.92
C ARG A 25 4.30 -2.78 -12.43
N CYS A 26 3.31 -3.36 -11.78
CA CYS A 26 2.96 -3.14 -10.38
C CYS A 26 3.39 -4.29 -9.46
N GLN A 27 4.08 -5.32 -9.97
CA GLN A 27 4.66 -6.37 -9.12
C GLN A 27 5.86 -5.84 -8.32
N PRO A 28 5.96 -6.13 -7.00
CA PRO A 28 7.14 -5.82 -6.21
C PRO A 28 8.35 -6.65 -6.69
N LYS A 29 9.57 -6.13 -6.49
CA LYS A 29 10.79 -6.86 -6.87
C LYS A 29 11.04 -8.01 -5.90
N VAL A 30 10.86 -9.24 -6.38
CA VAL A 30 10.99 -10.48 -5.58
C VAL A 30 12.35 -10.59 -4.88
N CYS A 31 13.44 -10.13 -5.51
CA CYS A 31 14.76 -10.14 -4.87
C CYS A 31 14.83 -9.22 -3.64
N GLY A 32 14.17 -8.07 -3.67
CA GLY A 32 14.11 -7.14 -2.54
C GLY A 32 13.28 -7.69 -1.38
N LEU A 33 12.12 -8.30 -1.68
CA LEU A 33 11.28 -8.92 -0.66
C LEU A 33 11.97 -10.12 0.01
N ARG A 34 12.71 -10.94 -0.74
CA ARG A 34 13.51 -12.04 -0.18
C ARG A 34 14.56 -11.58 0.84
N LEU A 35 15.10 -10.36 0.71
CA LEU A 35 16.01 -9.79 1.71
C LEU A 35 15.31 -9.47 3.03
N ILE A 36 14.05 -9.06 2.96
CA ILE A 36 13.21 -8.78 4.14
C ILE A 36 12.75 -10.08 4.79
N GLU A 37 12.41 -11.08 3.98
CA GLU A 37 12.00 -12.41 4.43
C GLU A 37 13.13 -13.17 5.15
N SER A 38 14.36 -13.07 4.63
CA SER A 38 15.54 -13.72 5.23
C SER A 38 16.19 -12.92 6.37
N ALA A 39 15.73 -11.69 6.62
CA ALA A 39 16.31 -10.84 7.66
C ALA A 39 15.91 -11.34 9.05
N ARG A 40 16.91 -11.55 9.90
CA ARG A 40 16.69 -11.83 11.32
C ARG A 40 16.15 -10.58 12.04
N ASP A 41 15.21 -10.82 12.94
CA ASP A 41 14.53 -9.79 13.73
C ASP A 41 15.38 -9.35 14.93
N HIS A 42 16.29 -8.41 14.68
CA HIS A 42 17.17 -7.81 15.69
C HIS A 42 16.98 -6.29 15.77
N GLY A 43 15.92 -5.74 15.16
CA GLY A 43 15.61 -4.30 15.15
C GLY A 43 16.50 -3.40 14.27
N LEU A 44 17.59 -3.91 13.68
CA LEU A 44 18.55 -3.12 12.89
C LEU A 44 18.19 -2.98 11.41
N ARG A 45 17.35 -3.87 10.88
CA ARG A 45 16.96 -3.92 9.46
C ARG A 45 15.50 -4.33 9.34
N MET A 46 14.89 -4.01 8.20
CA MET A 46 13.56 -4.52 7.86
C MET A 46 13.54 -6.05 7.86
N ALA A 47 12.53 -6.61 8.51
CA ALA A 47 12.24 -8.04 8.58
C ALA A 47 10.76 -8.27 8.25
N ALA A 48 10.40 -9.47 7.78
CA ALA A 48 9.03 -9.81 7.39
C ALA A 48 8.01 -9.48 8.49
N ARG A 49 8.30 -9.85 9.74
CA ARG A 49 7.43 -9.57 10.89
C ARG A 49 7.08 -8.10 11.06
N LEU A 50 8.03 -7.20 10.81
CA LEU A 50 7.80 -5.75 10.92
C LEU A 50 6.88 -5.27 9.79
N ARG A 51 7.08 -5.78 8.57
CA ARG A 51 6.19 -5.50 7.44
C ARG A 51 4.79 -6.02 7.72
N ASP A 52 4.64 -7.23 8.23
CA ASP A 52 3.33 -7.83 8.51
C ASP A 52 2.60 -7.06 9.61
N PHE A 53 3.31 -6.66 10.67
CA PHE A 53 2.75 -5.80 11.72
C PHE A 53 2.17 -4.50 11.14
N GLU A 54 2.88 -3.84 10.22
CA GLU A 54 2.33 -2.65 9.57
C GLU A 54 1.13 -2.92 8.68
N VAL A 55 1.13 -4.04 7.96
CA VAL A 55 0.00 -4.40 7.09
C VAL A 55 -1.27 -4.62 7.92
N GLU A 56 -1.16 -5.29 9.06
CA GLU A 56 -2.26 -5.48 10.02
C GLU A 56 -2.76 -4.14 10.61
N ASP A 57 -1.84 -3.23 10.95
CA ASP A 57 -2.22 -1.88 11.43
C ASP A 57 -2.97 -1.08 10.34
N ARG A 58 -2.53 -1.18 9.07
CA ARG A 58 -3.25 -0.55 7.96
C ARG A 58 -4.62 -1.17 7.71
N LEU A 59 -4.75 -2.50 7.81
CA LEU A 59 -6.04 -3.18 7.70
C LEU A 59 -7.01 -2.66 8.76
N SER A 60 -6.53 -2.48 9.99
CA SER A 60 -7.32 -1.93 11.10
C SER A 60 -7.84 -0.51 10.80
N LEU A 61 -7.01 0.34 10.17
CA LEU A 61 -7.45 1.68 9.74
C LEU A 61 -8.51 1.63 8.64
N ILE A 62 -8.37 0.74 7.65
CA ILE A 62 -9.36 0.59 6.57
C ILE A 62 -10.71 0.18 7.13
N GLN A 63 -10.71 -0.76 8.06
CA GLN A 63 -11.93 -1.20 8.76
C GLN A 63 -12.52 -0.06 9.61
N LEU A 64 -11.67 0.67 10.34
CA LEU A 64 -12.11 1.80 11.18
C LEU A 64 -12.79 2.91 10.39
N PHE A 65 -12.28 3.23 9.20
CA PHE A 65 -12.81 4.30 8.35
C PHE A 65 -13.88 3.82 7.34
N GLY A 66 -14.13 2.52 7.26
CA GLY A 66 -15.06 1.94 6.29
C GLY A 66 -14.68 2.29 4.85
N PHE A 67 -13.41 2.15 4.50
CA PHE A 67 -12.91 2.35 3.14
C PHE A 67 -13.21 1.14 2.26
N ASP A 68 -13.25 1.37 0.95
CA ASP A 68 -13.51 0.35 -0.04
C ASP A 68 -12.44 -0.74 -0.02
N THR A 69 -12.86 -1.95 -0.37
CA THR A 69 -11.98 -3.13 -0.31
C THR A 69 -10.75 -3.02 -1.21
N GLU A 70 -10.80 -2.20 -2.27
CA GLU A 70 -9.69 -1.96 -3.19
C GLU A 70 -8.57 -1.07 -2.58
N THR A 71 -8.89 -0.29 -1.55
CA THR A 71 -7.95 0.61 -0.87
C THR A 71 -6.84 -0.16 -0.14
N PHE A 72 -7.18 -1.31 0.45
CA PHE A 72 -6.22 -2.17 1.16
C PHE A 72 -5.15 -2.79 0.27
N PRO A 73 -5.50 -3.57 -0.77
CA PRO A 73 -4.51 -4.18 -1.65
C PRO A 73 -3.67 -3.12 -2.37
N LEU A 74 -4.23 -1.94 -2.69
CA LEU A 74 -3.44 -0.84 -3.25
C LEU A 74 -2.39 -0.32 -2.24
N ALA A 75 -2.77 -0.09 -0.98
CA ALA A 75 -1.84 0.35 0.06
C ALA A 75 -0.70 -0.67 0.29
N VAL A 76 -1.03 -1.97 0.33
CA VAL A 76 -0.05 -3.05 0.46
C VAL A 76 0.85 -3.15 -0.78
N ASN A 77 0.28 -3.01 -1.98
CA ASN A 77 1.05 -3.02 -3.23
C ASN A 77 2.10 -1.89 -3.26
N LEU A 78 1.70 -0.67 -2.87
CA LEU A 78 2.61 0.48 -2.79
C LEU A 78 3.73 0.22 -1.77
N LEU A 79 3.38 -0.29 -0.58
CA LEU A 79 4.36 -0.61 0.47
C LEU A 79 5.37 -1.65 -0.01
N ASP A 80 4.91 -2.79 -0.55
CA ASP A 80 5.80 -3.88 -0.95
C ASP A 80 6.69 -3.48 -2.13
N ARG A 81 6.17 -2.71 -3.09
CA ARG A 81 6.98 -2.15 -4.18
C ARG A 81 8.05 -1.22 -3.65
N PHE A 82 7.72 -0.36 -2.70
CA PHE A 82 8.67 0.57 -2.09
C PHE A 82 9.76 -0.19 -1.32
N LEU A 83 9.37 -1.10 -0.43
CA LEU A 83 10.29 -1.92 0.37
C LEU A 83 11.17 -2.82 -0.51
N SER A 84 10.67 -3.28 -1.66
CA SER A 84 11.45 -4.11 -2.58
C SER A 84 12.60 -3.37 -3.28
N LYS A 85 12.58 -2.03 -3.30
CA LYS A 85 13.57 -1.19 -3.98
C LYS A 85 14.38 -0.32 -3.02
N THR A 86 13.88 -0.08 -1.81
CA THR A 86 14.44 0.88 -0.87
C THR A 86 14.86 0.20 0.43
N LYS A 87 16.08 0.48 0.89
CA LYS A 87 16.56 0.05 2.20
C LYS A 87 15.99 0.97 3.29
N VAL A 88 14.85 0.57 3.86
CA VAL A 88 14.19 1.28 4.95
C VAL A 88 14.77 0.82 6.30
N GLN A 89 14.95 1.75 7.24
CA GLN A 89 15.20 1.40 8.64
C GLN A 89 13.87 1.21 9.36
N PRO A 90 13.72 0.24 10.27
CA PRO A 90 12.47 0.00 11.01
C PRO A 90 11.83 1.26 11.61
N LYS A 91 12.63 2.20 12.11
CA LYS A 91 12.15 3.47 12.68
C LYS A 91 11.36 4.38 11.70
N HIS A 92 11.49 4.16 10.40
CA HIS A 92 10.78 4.93 9.36
C HIS A 92 9.57 4.17 8.79
N LEU A 93 9.41 2.91 9.18
CA LEU A 93 8.46 2.00 8.55
C LEU A 93 7.02 2.50 8.67
N GLY A 94 6.55 2.92 9.85
CA GLY A 94 5.19 3.45 9.96
C GLY A 94 4.95 4.74 9.18
N CYS A 95 5.97 5.58 8.97
CA CYS A 95 5.83 6.77 8.12
C CYS A 95 5.67 6.37 6.65
N VAL A 96 6.47 5.39 6.19
CA VAL A 96 6.34 4.79 4.85
C VAL A 96 4.97 4.15 4.68
N GLY A 97 4.56 3.30 5.63
CA GLY A 97 3.31 2.58 5.58
C GLY A 97 2.09 3.49 5.61
N LEU A 98 2.07 4.50 6.49
CA LEU A 98 0.97 5.47 6.53
C LEU A 98 0.93 6.34 5.26
N SER A 99 2.08 6.65 4.66
CA SER A 99 2.13 7.38 3.39
C SER A 99 1.56 6.53 2.24
N CYS A 100 1.91 5.24 2.17
CA CYS A 100 1.35 4.32 1.17
C CYS A 100 -0.17 4.17 1.33
N PHE A 101 -0.65 4.06 2.56
CA PHE A 101 -2.08 4.04 2.88
C PHE A 101 -2.78 5.34 2.47
N HIS A 102 -2.23 6.50 2.80
CA HIS A 102 -2.83 7.79 2.46
C HIS A 102 -2.86 8.02 0.93
N LEU A 103 -1.82 7.58 0.20
CA LEU A 103 -1.81 7.59 -1.26
C LEU A 103 -2.87 6.66 -1.84
N ALA A 104 -3.07 5.47 -1.26
CA ALA A 104 -4.13 4.56 -1.68
C ALA A 104 -5.51 5.20 -1.50
N VAL A 105 -5.79 5.74 -0.31
CA VAL A 105 -7.05 6.44 -0.03
C VAL A 105 -7.29 7.60 -1.00
N LYS A 106 -6.28 8.42 -1.29
CA LYS A 106 -6.39 9.51 -2.30
C LYS A 106 -6.70 9.01 -3.71
N SER A 107 -6.40 7.75 -4.01
CA SER A 107 -6.57 7.16 -5.34
C SER A 107 -7.89 6.42 -5.50
N THR A 108 -8.45 5.89 -4.42
CA THR A 108 -9.64 5.03 -4.45
C THR A 108 -10.87 5.65 -3.77
N GLU A 109 -10.68 6.52 -2.80
CA GLU A 109 -11.78 7.13 -2.03
C GLU A 109 -12.03 8.56 -2.50
N GLU A 110 -13.11 8.76 -3.26
CA GLU A 110 -13.52 10.09 -3.70
C GLU A 110 -13.90 10.98 -2.48
N GLU A 111 -13.35 12.20 -2.43
CA GLU A 111 -13.69 13.25 -1.46
C GLU A 111 -13.51 12.92 0.04
N ARG A 112 -12.89 11.79 0.39
CA ARG A 112 -12.66 11.42 1.81
C ARG A 112 -11.41 12.10 2.37
N HIS A 113 -11.60 12.99 3.34
CA HIS A 113 -10.50 13.60 4.08
C HIS A 113 -10.13 12.77 5.33
N ILE A 114 -8.91 12.23 5.35
CA ILE A 114 -8.37 11.55 6.54
C ILE A 114 -7.89 12.58 7.57
N PRO A 115 -8.33 12.53 8.84
CA PRO A 115 -7.78 13.35 9.90
C PRO A 115 -6.37 12.86 10.30
N LEU A 116 -5.36 13.17 9.48
CA LEU A 116 -3.99 12.64 9.61
C LEU A 116 -3.37 12.86 11.00
N ALA A 117 -3.63 14.00 11.64
CA ALA A 117 -3.15 14.26 13.00
C ALA A 117 -3.66 13.23 14.01
N THR A 118 -4.94 12.85 13.88
CA THR A 118 -5.59 11.85 14.73
C THR A 118 -5.07 10.46 14.41
N VAL A 119 -4.94 10.12 13.12
CA VAL A 119 -4.42 8.80 12.72
C VAL A 119 -3.00 8.59 13.22
N ILE A 120 -2.09 9.56 13.04
CA ILE A 120 -0.71 9.50 13.54
C ILE A 120 -0.67 9.25 15.05
N ARG A 121 -1.58 9.88 15.81
CA ARG A 121 -1.70 9.68 17.26
C ARG A 121 -2.20 8.28 17.61
N ILE A 122 -3.19 7.76 16.88
CA ILE A 122 -3.76 6.42 17.11
C ILE A 122 -2.71 5.34 16.88
N ILE A 123 -1.95 5.42 15.77
CA ILE A 123 -0.89 4.45 15.45
C ILE A 123 0.37 4.62 16.32
N GLN A 124 0.37 5.58 17.26
CA GLN A 124 1.46 5.86 18.20
C GLN A 124 2.85 6.07 17.58
N HIS A 125 2.91 6.54 16.33
CA HIS A 125 4.17 6.78 15.64
C HIS A 125 4.74 8.18 15.91
N ARG A 126 6.08 8.29 15.88
CA ARG A 126 6.82 9.54 16.19
C ARG A 126 7.24 10.30 14.91
N PHE A 127 6.28 10.64 14.06
CA PHE A 127 6.53 11.51 12.90
C PHE A 127 5.41 12.54 12.73
N THR A 128 5.70 13.63 12.02
CA THR A 128 4.75 14.73 11.81
C THR A 128 4.00 14.58 10.48
N ILE A 129 2.91 15.35 10.30
CA ILE A 129 2.23 15.46 9.00
C ILE A 129 3.20 15.94 7.91
N SER A 130 4.15 16.81 8.26
CA SER A 130 5.18 17.28 7.33
C SER A 130 6.09 16.14 6.87
N ASP A 131 6.45 15.22 7.77
CA ASP A 131 7.26 14.04 7.42
C ASP A 131 6.48 13.09 6.52
N LEU A 132 5.20 12.86 6.82
CA LEU A 132 4.31 12.08 5.96
C LEU A 132 4.23 12.69 4.55
N ARG A 133 3.98 14.00 4.43
CA ARG A 133 3.91 14.67 3.12
C ARG A 133 5.22 14.61 2.34
N ARG A 134 6.37 14.62 3.02
CA ARG A 134 7.68 14.38 2.37
C ARG A 134 7.80 12.93 1.91
N MET A 135 7.39 11.98 2.75
CA MET A 135 7.44 10.56 2.43
C MET A 135 6.50 10.19 1.27
N GLU A 136 5.31 10.80 1.16
CA GLU A 136 4.44 10.64 -0.02
C GLU A 136 5.17 10.98 -1.32
N LYS A 137 5.96 12.06 -1.33
CA LYS A 137 6.77 12.46 -2.49
C LYS A 137 7.96 11.53 -2.77
N ILE A 138 8.40 10.76 -1.78
CA ILE A 138 9.47 9.76 -1.93
C ILE A 138 8.90 8.43 -2.45
N VAL A 139 7.64 8.13 -2.11
CA VAL A 139 6.94 6.91 -2.55
C VAL A 139 6.48 7.00 -4.01
N LEU A 140 6.03 8.18 -4.46
CA LEU A 140 5.66 8.46 -5.85
C LEU A 140 6.87 8.57 -6.78
#